data_AF-A0A7Y0X912-F1
#
_entry.id   AF-A0A7Y0X912-F1
#
_cell.length_a   1.000
_cell.length_b   1.000
_cell.length_c   1.000
_cell.angle_alpha   90.00
_cell.angle_beta   90.00
_cell.angle_gamma   90.00
#
_symmetry.space_group_name_H-M   'P 1'
#
loop_
_entity.id
_entity.type
_entity.pdbx_description
1 polymer ?
#
loop_
_entity_poly.entity_id
_entity_poly.type
_entity_poly.pdbx_seq_one_letter_code
_entity_poly.pdbx_strand_id
1 'polypeptide(L)'
;RVLIGASIRYGHLNKKLYQFIERNLNQLEQNKVAFFCVNLTARKEDQGKDTPEGSAYIHKFLIKSPWKPTLIGVFAGALYYPRYSWFDRTMIRFIMSMTGGETDTT
;
A
#
# COMPACT_ATOMS: atom_id res chain seq x y z
N ARG A 1 -6.45 -20.95 -6.73
CA ARG A 1 -5.44 -20.16 -5.96
C ARG A 1 -5.71 -18.70 -6.27
N VAL A 2 -5.74 -17.82 -5.25
CA VAL A 2 -6.11 -16.41 -5.42
C VAL A 2 -4.95 -15.54 -4.93
N LEU A 3 -4.67 -14.46 -5.65
CA LEU A 3 -3.69 -13.44 -5.26
C LEU A 3 -4.40 -12.10 -5.23
N ILE A 4 -4.36 -11.40 -4.09
CA ILE A 4 -5.00 -10.10 -3.92
C ILE A 4 -3.91 -9.04 -3.85
N GLY A 5 -3.95 -8.09 -4.77
CA GLY A 5 -3.03 -6.95 -4.82
C GLY A 5 -3.73 -5.65 -4.50
N ALA A 6 -3.10 -4.78 -3.72
CA ALA A 6 -3.62 -3.44 -3.48
C ALA A 6 -2.51 -2.38 -3.39
N SER A 7 -2.78 -1.19 -3.91
CA SER A 7 -1.87 -0.04 -3.82
C SER A 7 -2.30 0.93 -2.73
N ILE A 8 -1.35 1.49 -2.00
CA ILE A 8 -1.60 2.63 -1.12
C ILE A 8 -1.81 3.89 -1.97
N ARG A 9 -2.92 4.58 -1.72
CA ARG A 9 -3.20 5.91 -2.28
C ARG A 9 -3.60 6.83 -1.14
N TYR A 10 -3.06 8.05 -1.14
CA TYR A 10 -3.35 9.05 -0.10
C TYR A 10 -3.19 8.49 1.34
N GLY A 11 -2.18 7.65 1.55
CA GLY A 11 -1.85 7.08 2.86
C GLY A 11 -2.76 5.94 3.35
N HIS A 12 -3.63 5.37 2.50
CA HIS A 12 -4.47 4.24 2.89
C HIS A 12 -4.76 3.26 1.73
N LEU A 13 -5.22 2.06 2.08
CA LEU A 13 -5.78 1.11 1.13
C LEU A 13 -7.20 1.55 0.74
N ASN A 14 -7.66 1.14 -0.45
CA ASN A 14 -8.99 1.49 -0.94
C ASN A 14 -10.09 0.80 -0.11
N LYS A 15 -11.16 1.52 0.27
CA LYS A 15 -12.31 0.96 1.00
C LYS A 15 -12.93 -0.27 0.31
N LYS A 16 -12.92 -0.30 -1.03
CA LYS A 16 -13.43 -1.44 -1.82
C LYS A 16 -12.67 -2.73 -1.56
N LEU A 17 -11.39 -2.66 -1.16
CA LEU A 17 -10.62 -3.85 -0.76
C LEU A 17 -11.23 -4.49 0.48
N TYR A 18 -11.52 -3.70 1.50
CA TYR A 18 -12.10 -4.20 2.76
C TYR A 18 -13.51 -4.77 2.51
N GLN A 19 -14.33 -4.09 1.70
CA GLN A 19 -15.64 -4.62 1.30
C GLN A 19 -15.54 -5.95 0.54
N PHE A 20 -14.55 -6.09 -0.34
CA PHE A 20 -14.30 -7.35 -1.03
C PHE A 20 -13.92 -8.46 -0.04
N ILE A 21 -13.03 -8.15 0.90
CA ILE A 21 -12.58 -9.09 1.94
C ILE A 21 -13.76 -9.54 2.81
N GLU A 22 -14.56 -8.60 3.32
CA GLU A 22 -15.72 -8.91 4.17
C GLU A 22 -16.73 -9.80 3.46
N ARG A 23 -17.01 -9.53 2.18
CA ARG A 23 -17.97 -10.33 1.38
C ARG A 23 -17.49 -11.74 1.07
N ASN A 24 -16.18 -11.97 1.06
CA ASN A 24 -15.59 -13.24 0.65
C ASN A 24 -14.78 -13.92 1.78
N LEU A 25 -14.96 -13.48 3.03
CA LEU A 25 -14.08 -13.86 4.15
C LEU A 25 -13.94 -15.39 4.28
N ASN A 26 -15.06 -16.11 4.29
CA ASN A 26 -15.08 -17.57 4.39
C ASN A 26 -14.26 -18.23 3.28
N GLN A 27 -14.40 -17.76 2.04
CA GLN A 27 -13.66 -18.29 0.90
C GLN A 27 -12.17 -17.95 1.01
N LEU A 28 -11.82 -16.76 1.50
CA LEU A 28 -10.43 -16.35 1.69
C LEU A 28 -9.72 -17.17 2.77
N GLU A 29 -10.43 -17.59 3.83
CA GLU A 29 -9.90 -18.42 4.91
C GLU A 29 -9.77 -19.90 4.52
N GLN A 30 -10.71 -20.42 3.72
CA GLN A 30 -10.71 -21.82 3.30
C GLN A 30 -9.75 -22.13 2.13
N ASN A 31 -9.25 -21.10 1.45
CA ASN A 31 -8.43 -21.27 0.25
C ASN A 31 -7.00 -20.75 0.45
N LYS A 32 -6.08 -21.28 -0.37
CA LYS A 32 -4.72 -20.73 -0.46
C LYS A 32 -4.75 -19.38 -1.18
N VAL A 33 -4.78 -18.31 -0.38
CA VAL A 33 -4.79 -16.92 -0.82
C VAL A 33 -3.58 -16.18 -0.28
N ALA A 34 -2.92 -15.41 -1.14
CA ALA A 34 -1.83 -14.52 -0.77
C ALA A 34 -2.24 -13.05 -1.00
N PHE A 35 -1.63 -12.15 -0.23
CA PHE A 35 -1.83 -10.70 -0.36
C PHE A 35 -0.52 -10.02 -0.75
N PHE A 36 -0.59 -8.98 -1.55
CA PHE A 36 0.53 -8.06 -1.69
C PHE A 36 0.10 -6.60 -1.69
N CYS A 37 0.97 -5.75 -1.14
CA CYS A 37 0.76 -4.33 -1.04
C CYS A 37 1.84 -3.56 -1.78
N VAL A 38 1.43 -2.65 -2.65
CA VAL A 38 2.34 -1.73 -3.35
C VAL A 38 2.28 -0.36 -2.68
N ASN A 39 3.43 0.15 -2.23
CA ASN A 39 3.51 1.48 -1.63
C ASN A 39 4.88 2.13 -1.88
N LEU A 40 4.93 3.47 -1.81
CA LEU A 40 6.15 4.23 -2.14
C LEU A 40 7.23 4.13 -1.07
N THR A 41 6.86 3.85 0.19
CA THR A 41 7.82 3.74 1.29
C THR A 41 8.61 2.44 1.23
N ALA A 42 8.08 1.40 0.57
CA ALA A 42 8.75 0.12 0.39
C ALA A 42 10.02 0.19 -0.48
N ARG A 43 10.35 1.34 -1.08
CA ARG A 43 11.66 1.55 -1.69
C ARG A 43 12.82 1.61 -0.67
N LYS A 44 12.51 1.81 0.61
CA LYS A 44 13.48 1.91 1.70
C LYS A 44 13.75 0.52 2.30
N GLU A 45 14.34 -0.36 1.48
CA GLU A 45 14.67 -1.74 1.86
C GLU A 45 15.70 -1.77 3.00
N ASP A 46 16.62 -0.80 3.04
CA ASP A 46 17.57 -0.55 4.13
C ASP A 46 16.89 -0.35 5.49
N GLN A 47 15.63 0.11 5.50
CA GLN A 47 14.80 0.33 6.68
C GLN A 47 13.74 -0.76 6.86
N GLY A 48 13.80 -1.84 6.06
CA GLY A 48 12.85 -2.95 6.06
C GLY A 48 11.42 -2.56 5.68
N LYS A 49 11.21 -1.45 4.95
CA LYS A 49 9.85 -0.97 4.60
C LYS A 49 9.14 -1.82 3.54
N ASP A 50 9.88 -2.71 2.90
CA ASP A 50 9.47 -3.74 1.93
C ASP A 50 9.10 -5.08 2.59
N THR A 51 9.09 -5.16 3.92
CA THR A 51 8.61 -6.34 4.65
C THR A 51 7.25 -6.10 5.30
N PRO A 52 6.45 -7.16 5.54
CA PRO A 52 5.23 -7.05 6.33
C PRO A 52 5.45 -6.42 7.72
N GLU A 53 6.60 -6.70 8.34
CA GLU A 53 6.97 -6.25 9.68
C GLU A 53 7.41 -4.79 9.73
N GLY A 54 8.08 -4.27 8.70
CA GLY A 54 8.50 -2.86 8.67
C GLY A 54 7.48 -1.90 8.05
N SER A 55 6.48 -2.43 7.33
CA SER A 55 5.46 -1.64 6.65
C SER A 55 4.32 -1.21 7.58
N ALA A 56 4.29 0.07 7.95
CA ALA A 56 3.19 0.66 8.73
C ALA A 56 1.81 0.48 8.07
N TYR A 57 1.76 0.39 6.74
CA TYR A 57 0.52 0.15 6.00
C TYR A 57 0.01 -1.28 6.17
N ILE A 58 0.91 -2.27 6.19
CA ILE A 58 0.53 -3.66 6.45
C ILE A 58 0.06 -3.82 7.89
N HIS A 59 0.76 -3.25 8.87
CA HIS A 59 0.30 -3.23 10.27
C HIS A 59 -1.12 -2.69 10.38
N LYS A 60 -1.38 -1.53 9.77
CA LYS A 60 -2.71 -0.92 9.76
C LYS A 60 -3.75 -1.76 9.02
N PHE A 61 -3.36 -2.43 7.92
CA PHE A 61 -4.23 -3.35 7.20
C PHE A 61 -4.61 -4.54 8.09
N LEU A 62 -3.63 -5.17 8.74
CA LEU A 62 -3.86 -6.30 9.62
C LEU A 62 -4.77 -5.90 10.78
N ILE A 63 -4.60 -4.74 11.40
CA ILE A 63 -5.50 -4.29 12.48
C ILE A 63 -6.95 -4.13 11.99
N LYS A 64 -7.15 -3.63 10.77
CA LYS A 64 -8.49 -3.28 10.25
C LYS A 64 -9.21 -4.41 9.52
N SER A 65 -8.46 -5.30 8.89
CA SER A 65 -9.00 -6.37 8.05
C SER A 65 -9.43 -7.56 8.92
N PRO A 66 -10.63 -8.11 8.72
CA PRO A 66 -11.03 -9.36 9.37
C PRO A 66 -10.21 -10.55 8.83
N TRP A 67 -9.73 -10.47 7.59
CA TRP A 67 -8.88 -11.50 6.98
C TRP A 67 -7.40 -11.26 7.27
N LYS A 68 -6.69 -12.33 7.65
CA LYS A 68 -5.25 -12.36 7.90
C LYS A 68 -4.57 -13.28 6.87
N PRO A 69 -3.96 -12.73 5.81
CA PRO A 69 -3.29 -13.54 4.80
C PRO A 69 -2.08 -14.26 5.41
N THR A 70 -1.89 -15.53 5.05
CA THR A 70 -0.72 -16.32 5.51
C THR A 70 0.56 -15.93 4.79
N LEU A 71 0.45 -15.38 3.57
CA LEU A 71 1.57 -14.89 2.78
C LEU A 71 1.30 -13.44 2.36
N ILE A 72 2.24 -12.55 2.72
CA ILE A 72 2.16 -11.12 2.44
C ILE A 72 3.44 -10.68 1.73
N GLY A 73 3.31 -10.07 0.55
CA GLY A 73 4.39 -9.35 -0.12
C GLY A 73 4.23 -7.84 0.01
N VAL A 74 5.32 -7.11 0.17
CA VAL A 74 5.31 -5.64 0.12
C VAL A 74 6.29 -5.19 -0.95
N PHE A 75 5.84 -4.35 -1.86
CA PHE A 75 6.61 -3.99 -3.05
C PHE A 75 6.68 -2.47 -3.21
N ALA A 76 7.85 -1.99 -3.61
CA ALA A 76 8.06 -0.59 -3.97
C ALA A 76 7.18 -0.23 -5.19
N GLY A 77 6.33 0.77 -5.02
CA GLY A 77 5.66 1.43 -6.14
C GLY A 77 6.53 2.51 -6.76
N ALA A 78 6.31 2.81 -8.03
CA ALA A 78 6.91 3.96 -8.69
C ALA A 78 5.88 5.10 -8.83
N LEU A 79 6.30 6.34 -8.54
CA LEU A 79 5.56 7.53 -8.92
C LEU A 79 5.82 7.81 -10.40
N TYR A 80 4.79 7.66 -11.24
CA TYR A 80 4.89 8.10 -12.63
C TYR A 80 4.41 9.55 -12.78
N TYR A 81 5.28 10.48 -12.39
CA TYR A 81 5.07 11.94 -12.39
C TYR A 81 4.37 12.52 -13.65
N PRO A 82 4.64 12.05 -14.88
CA PRO A 82 4.04 12.61 -16.09
C PRO A 82 2.51 12.43 -16.21
N ARG A 83 1.89 11.50 -15.46
CA ARG A 83 0.43 11.25 -15.51
C ARG A 83 -0.38 11.99 -14.44
N TYR A 84 0.27 12.74 -13.56
CA TYR A 84 -0.38 13.41 -12.45
C TYR A 84 -0.94 14.78 -12.86
N SER A 85 -2.20 15.02 -12.52
CA SER A 85 -2.87 16.30 -12.77
C SER A 85 -2.20 17.43 -11.97
N TRP A 86 -2.51 18.70 -12.29
CA TRP A 86 -1.96 19.84 -11.54
C TRP A 86 -2.24 19.74 -10.03
N PHE A 87 -3.39 19.17 -9.62
CA PHE A 87 -3.73 18.94 -8.22
C PHE A 87 -2.82 17.94 -7.52
N ASP A 88 -2.45 16.86 -8.21
CA ASP A 88 -1.59 15.83 -7.64
C ASP A 88 -0.15 16.34 -7.44
N ARG A 89 0.33 17.23 -8.31
CA ARG A 89 1.63 17.91 -8.14
C ARG A 89 1.66 18.77 -6.88
N THR A 90 0.60 19.53 -6.62
CA THR A 90 0.47 20.35 -5.41
C THR A 90 0.47 19.48 -4.14
N MET A 91 -0.13 18.29 -4.20
CA MET A 91 -0.15 17.36 -3.08
C MET A 91 1.22 16.71 -2.82
N ILE A 92 1.96 16.36 -3.88
CA ILE A 92 3.33 15.86 -3.74
C ILE A 92 4.21 16.92 -3.08
N ARG A 93 4.10 18.20 -3.47
CA ARG A 93 4.80 19.31 -2.81
C ARG A 93 4.45 19.42 -1.33
N PHE A 94 3.18 19.24 -0.98
CA PHE A 94 2.72 19.29 0.42
C PHE A 94 3.27 18.12 1.26
N ILE A 95 3.32 16.91 0.69
CA ILE A 95 3.92 15.75 1.38
C ILE A 95 5.44 15.93 1.52
N MET A 96 6.12 16.43 0.48
CA MET A 96 7.56 16.71 0.53
C MET A 96 7.90 17.82 1.53
N SER A 97 7.09 18.88 1.62
CA SER A 97 7.27 19.93 2.62
C SER A 97 7.06 19.44 4.05
N MET A 98 6.14 18.49 4.26
CA MET A 98 5.92 17.89 5.58
C MET A 98 6.97 16.81 5.95
N THR A 99 7.62 16.19 4.95
CA THR A 99 8.56 15.07 5.17
C THR A 99 10.03 15.42 4.93
N GLY A 100 10.34 16.67 4.57
CA GLY A 100 11.70 17.15 4.32
C GLY A 100 12.34 16.62 3.04
N GLY A 101 11.53 16.21 2.05
CA GLY A 101 12.02 15.70 0.77
C GLY A 101 12.43 16.84 -0.18
N GLU A 102 13.49 16.63 -0.97
CA GLU A 102 13.97 17.60 -1.96
C GLU A 102 12.87 17.98 -2.95
N THR A 103 12.55 19.27 -3.02
CA THR A 103 11.42 19.81 -3.80
C THR A 103 11.78 20.13 -5.25
N ASP A 104 12.93 19.65 -5.72
CA ASP A 104 13.37 19.91 -7.08
C ASP A 104 12.58 19.05 -8.07
N THR A 105 11.96 19.72 -9.03
CA THR A 105 11.06 19.11 -10.04
C THR A 105 11.52 19.42 -11.47
N THR A 106 12.82 19.70 -11.62
CA THR A 106 13.48 19.81 -12.91
C THR A 106 13.66 18.43 -13.55
#